data_AF-A0A3B6CE17-F1
#
_entry.id   AF-A0A3B6CE17-F1
#
_cell.length_a   1.000
_cell.length_b   1.000
_cell.length_c   1.000
_cell.angle_alpha   90.00
_cell.angle_beta   90.00
_cell.angle_gamma   90.00
#
_symmetry.space_group_name_H-M   'P 1'
#
loop_
_entity.id
_entity.type
_entity.pdbx_description
1 polymer ?
#
loop_
_entity_poly.entity_id
_entity_poly.type
_entity_poly.pdbx_seq_one_letter_code
_entity_poly.pdbx_strand_id
1 'polypeptide(L)'
;MAAAHAEAASPTHRASIQATSTPPYPSAARIADSSCFPQYTASLKCLETNHQDKSKCQQQFDDYKECKKREREARLERNRSRTLFG
;
A
#
# COMPACT_ATOMS: atom_id res chain seq x y z
N MET A 1 27.64 29.18 -36.51
CA MET A 1 28.13 30.36 -35.78
C MET A 1 26.95 31.03 -35.09
N ALA A 2 27.11 31.33 -33.78
CA ALA A 2 26.36 32.28 -32.93
C ALA A 2 24.85 32.03 -32.70
N ALA A 3 24.23 32.33 -31.56
CA ALA A 3 24.63 32.66 -30.18
C ALA A 3 23.37 32.58 -29.29
N ALA A 4 23.57 32.63 -27.97
CA ALA A 4 22.65 32.35 -26.87
C ALA A 4 21.71 33.52 -26.45
N HIS A 5 21.07 33.33 -25.26
CA HIS A 5 20.44 34.28 -24.31
C HIS A 5 18.90 34.21 -24.24
N ALA A 6 18.20 34.21 -23.09
CA ALA A 6 18.57 34.22 -21.67
C ALA A 6 17.31 33.88 -20.82
N GLU A 7 17.53 33.53 -19.55
CA GLU A 7 16.54 33.29 -18.48
C GLU A 7 15.67 34.52 -18.11
N ALA A 8 14.48 34.28 -17.54
CA ALA A 8 14.07 34.90 -16.26
C ALA A 8 12.75 34.30 -15.71
N ALA A 9 12.87 33.59 -14.58
CA ALA A 9 12.05 33.66 -13.37
C ALA A 9 10.49 33.72 -13.46
N SER A 10 9.87 32.63 -13.00
CA SER A 10 8.62 32.55 -12.21
C SER A 10 8.58 33.60 -11.07
N PRO A 11 7.44 33.98 -10.41
CA PRO A 11 6.30 33.11 -10.04
C PRO A 11 4.90 33.79 -9.96
N THR A 12 3.82 33.01 -9.93
CA THR A 12 2.82 32.90 -8.83
C THR A 12 1.43 32.85 -9.50
N HIS A 13 0.38 32.13 -9.09
CA HIS A 13 0.05 31.36 -7.90
C HIS A 13 -0.80 30.14 -8.31
N ARG A 14 -0.39 28.97 -7.78
CA ARG A 14 -1.27 28.05 -7.04
C ARG A 14 -2.62 27.72 -7.70
N ALA A 15 -2.60 26.70 -8.56
CA ALA A 15 -3.58 25.64 -8.43
C ALA A 15 -2.78 24.37 -8.18
N SER A 16 -2.67 24.01 -6.89
CA SER A 16 -2.20 22.71 -6.46
C SER A 16 -3.19 21.70 -7.01
N ILE A 17 -2.93 21.20 -8.23
CA ILE A 17 -3.51 19.96 -8.71
C ILE A 17 -2.82 18.91 -7.84
N GLN A 18 -3.36 18.66 -6.66
CA GLN A 18 -3.13 17.42 -5.96
C GLN A 18 -3.58 16.34 -6.94
N ALA A 19 -2.62 15.79 -7.67
CA ALA A 19 -2.76 14.51 -8.33
C ALA A 19 -2.92 13.47 -7.21
N THR A 20 -4.12 13.39 -6.66
CA THR A 20 -4.55 12.19 -5.95
C THR A 20 -4.59 11.12 -7.02
N SER A 21 -3.49 10.39 -7.16
CA SER A 21 -3.39 9.21 -8.01
C SER A 21 -4.32 8.14 -7.43
N THR A 22 -5.62 8.28 -7.69
CA THR A 22 -6.56 7.20 -7.52
C THR A 22 -6.13 6.10 -8.46
N PRO A 23 -5.83 4.88 -7.97
CA PRO A 23 -5.40 3.80 -8.84
C PRO A 23 -6.48 3.58 -9.92
N PRO A 24 -6.10 3.28 -11.17
CA PRO A 24 -7.03 3.13 -12.29
C PRO A 24 -8.07 2.00 -12.08
N TYR A 25 -7.94 1.24 -11.00
CA TYR A 25 -8.94 0.31 -10.55
C TYR A 25 -9.07 0.30 -9.00
N PRO A 26 -10.28 0.52 -8.44
CA PRO A 26 -10.50 0.63 -6.99
C PRO A 26 -10.34 -0.70 -6.23
N SER A 27 -9.94 -1.79 -6.88
CA SER A 27 -9.75 -3.10 -6.23
C SER A 27 -8.31 -3.38 -5.78
N ALA A 28 -7.33 -2.58 -6.22
CA ALA A 28 -5.95 -2.70 -5.78
C ALA A 28 -5.79 -2.08 -4.38
N ALA A 29 -6.28 -2.79 -3.36
CA ALA A 29 -6.09 -2.40 -1.96
C ALA A 29 -4.60 -2.38 -1.65
N ARG A 30 -4.07 -1.25 -1.17
CA ARG A 30 -2.66 -1.18 -0.78
C ARG A 30 -2.46 -1.99 0.50
N ILE A 31 -1.23 -2.44 0.75
CA ILE A 31 -0.88 -3.14 2.00
C ILE A 31 -1.17 -2.23 3.21
N ALA A 32 -1.00 -0.91 3.05
CA ALA A 32 -1.33 0.10 4.06
C ALA A 32 -2.84 0.19 4.39
N ASP A 33 -3.71 -0.21 3.46
CA ASP A 33 -5.17 -0.15 3.66
C ASP A 33 -5.71 -1.44 4.30
N SER A 34 -4.86 -2.46 4.46
CA SER A 34 -5.20 -3.75 5.05
C SER A 34 -5.18 -3.65 6.57
N SER A 35 -6.13 -4.32 7.23
CA SER A 35 -6.09 -4.48 8.70
C SER A 35 -4.87 -5.29 9.15
N CYS A 36 -4.17 -5.95 8.22
CA CYS A 36 -2.96 -6.72 8.45
C CYS A 36 -1.67 -5.90 8.36
N PHE A 37 -1.78 -4.58 8.12
CA PHE A 37 -0.64 -3.68 8.07
C PHE A 37 0.22 -3.70 9.35
N PRO A 38 -0.34 -3.78 10.58
CA PRO A 38 0.47 -3.87 11.80
C PRO A 38 1.41 -5.09 11.79
N GLN A 39 0.91 -6.28 11.41
CA GLN A 39 1.72 -7.50 11.32
C GLN A 39 2.76 -7.40 10.21
N TYR A 40 2.40 -6.78 9.07
CA TYR A 40 3.35 -6.52 8.00
C TYR A 40 4.51 -5.64 8.47
N THR A 41 4.22 -4.52 9.12
CA THR A 41 5.27 -3.63 9.66
C THR A 41 6.10 -4.30 10.76
N ALA A 42 5.49 -5.14 11.61
CA ALA A 42 6.21 -5.90 12.61
C ALA A 42 7.17 -6.93 11.98
N SER A 43 6.76 -7.58 10.89
CA SER A 43 7.63 -8.51 10.15
C SER A 43 8.84 -7.80 9.52
N LEU A 44 8.65 -6.59 8.98
CA LEU A 44 9.74 -5.78 8.43
C LEU A 44 10.70 -5.32 9.52
N LYS A 45 10.18 -4.83 10.64
CA LYS A 45 11.00 -4.42 11.80
C LYS A 45 11.83 -5.59 12.35
N CYS A 46 11.26 -6.79 12.35
CA CYS A 46 11.98 -8.00 12.75
C CYS A 46 13.14 -8.31 11.80
N LEU A 47 12.94 -8.19 10.47
CA LEU A 47 14.01 -8.37 9.50
C LEU A 47 15.12 -7.31 9.66
N GLU A 48 14.76 -6.06 9.90
CA GLU A 48 15.73 -4.97 10.15
C GLU A 48 16.61 -5.26 11.36
N THR A 49 16.00 -5.77 12.44
CA THR A 49 16.71 -6.07 13.70
C THR A 49 17.59 -7.32 13.60
N ASN A 50 17.18 -8.29 12.78
CA ASN A 50 17.85 -9.59 12.69
C ASN A 50 18.70 -9.76 11.43
N HIS A 51 19.14 -8.68 10.79
CA HIS A 51 19.95 -8.74 9.56
C HIS A 51 19.32 -9.61 8.46
N GLN A 52 18.00 -9.53 8.30
CA GLN A 52 17.20 -10.30 7.34
C GLN A 52 17.08 -11.81 7.63
N ASP A 53 17.43 -12.27 8.83
CA ASP A 53 17.18 -13.65 9.26
C ASP A 53 15.67 -13.93 9.37
N LYS A 54 15.09 -14.49 8.30
CA LYS A 54 13.67 -14.86 8.23
C LYS A 54 13.29 -15.90 9.29
N SER A 55 14.19 -16.81 9.64
CA SER A 55 13.95 -17.88 10.61
C SER A 55 13.58 -17.34 12.00
N LYS A 56 14.18 -16.22 12.41
CA LYS A 56 13.89 -15.55 13.69
C LYS A 56 12.58 -14.76 13.67
N CYS A 57 12.08 -14.45 12.48
CA CYS A 57 10.89 -13.64 12.24
C CYS A 57 9.68 -14.45 11.76
N GLN A 58 9.77 -15.78 11.78
CA GLN A 58 8.78 -16.69 11.22
C GLN A 58 7.38 -16.44 11.78
N GLN A 59 7.27 -16.22 13.10
CA GLN A 59 6.00 -15.91 13.75
C GLN A 59 5.30 -14.68 13.17
N GLN A 60 6.04 -13.59 12.92
CA GLN A 60 5.47 -12.35 12.37
C GLN A 60 4.93 -12.55 10.94
N PHE A 61 5.60 -13.40 10.16
CA PHE A 61 5.13 -13.75 8.82
C PHE A 61 3.90 -14.66 8.86
N ASP A 62 3.84 -15.58 9.81
CA ASP A 62 2.71 -16.50 9.95
C ASP A 62 1.47 -15.75 10.46
N ASP A 63 1.63 -14.84 11.43
CA ASP A 63 0.56 -13.95 11.89
C ASP A 63 0.03 -13.05 10.76
N TYR A 64 0.93 -12.52 9.92
CA TYR A 64 0.54 -11.74 8.74
C TYR A 64 -0.25 -12.58 7.73
N LYS A 65 0.21 -13.80 7.42
CA LYS A 65 -0.49 -14.72 6.50
C LYS A 65 -1.87 -15.09 7.02
N GLU A 66 -1.97 -15.40 8.31
CA GLU A 66 -3.23 -15.73 8.97
C GLU A 66 -4.19 -14.55 8.91
N CYS A 67 -3.70 -13.32 9.16
CA CYS A 67 -4.49 -12.11 9.00
C CYS A 67 -5.01 -11.94 7.56
N LYS A 68 -4.14 -12.09 6.54
CA LYS A 68 -4.56 -11.99 5.13
C LYS A 68 -5.57 -13.07 4.73
N LYS A 69 -5.45 -14.26 5.32
CA LYS A 69 -6.43 -15.34 5.14
C LYS A 69 -7.80 -14.94 5.70
N ARG A 70 -7.86 -14.41 6.93
CA ARG A 70 -9.09 -13.90 7.55
C ARG A 70 -9.73 -12.78 6.75
N GLU A 71 -8.95 -11.81 6.25
CA GLU A 71 -9.47 -10.74 5.40
C GLU A 71 -10.13 -11.29 4.12
N ARG A 72 -9.52 -12.32 3.52
CA ARG A 72 -10.08 -12.98 2.33
C ARG A 72 -11.39 -13.70 2.66
N GLU A 73 -11.44 -14.42 3.76
CA GLU A 73 -12.64 -15.11 4.22
C GLU A 73 -13.79 -14.12 4.52
N ALA A 74 -13.51 -13.01 5.20
CA ALA A 74 -14.49 -11.95 5.45
C ALA A 74 -15.00 -11.28 4.16
N ARG A 75 -14.17 -11.20 3.12
CA ARG A 75 -14.60 -10.73 1.79
C ARG A 75 -15.49 -11.77 1.08
N LEU A 76 -15.13 -13.05 1.15
CA LEU A 76 -15.90 -14.13 0.55
C LEU A 76 -17.28 -14.26 1.22
N GLU A 77 -17.36 -14.12 2.55
CA GLU A 77 -18.63 -14.17 3.27
C GLU A 77 -19.56 -13.01 2.91
N ARG A 78 -19.01 -11.78 2.80
CA ARG A 78 -19.77 -10.63 2.28
C ARG A 78 -20.18 -10.79 0.82
N ASN A 79 -19.41 -11.51 0.01
CA ASN A 79 -19.80 -11.78 -1.37
C ASN A 79 -20.92 -12.82 -1.45
N ARG A 80 -20.85 -13.88 -0.63
CA ARG A 80 -21.91 -14.90 -0.48
C ARG A 80 -23.24 -14.29 -0.05
N SER A 81 -23.22 -13.38 0.93
CA SER A 81 -24.45 -12.72 1.38
C SER A 81 -25.03 -11.75 0.35
N ARG A 82 -24.19 -11.18 -0.53
CA ARG A 82 -24.63 -10.30 -1.62
C ARG A 82 -25.22 -11.04 -2.82
N THR A 83 -24.94 -12.33 -3.00
CA THR A 83 -25.45 -13.13 -4.13
C THR A 83 -26.84 -13.73 -3.91
N LEU A 84 -27.42 -13.61 -2.70
CA LEU A 84 -28.71 -14.24 -2.37
C LEU A 84 -29.95 -13.36 -2.64
N PHE A 85 -29.78 -12.12 -3.11
CA PHE A 85 -30.88 -11.22 -3.50
C PHE A 85 -30.54 -10.36 -4.74
N GLY A 86 -29.84 -10.95 -5.72
CA GLY A 86 -29.56 -10.33 -7.03
C GLY A 86 -30.56 -10.78 -8.08
#